data_AF-A0A7Y3BHE0-F1
#
_entry.id   AF-A0A7Y3BHE0-F1
#
_cell.length_a   1.000
_cell.length_b   1.000
_cell.length_c   1.000
_cell.angle_alpha   90.00
_cell.angle_beta   90.00
_cell.angle_gamma   90.00
#
_symmetry.space_group_name_H-M   'P 1'
#
loop_
_entity.id
_entity.type
_entity.pdbx_description
1 polymer ?
#
loop_
_entity_poly.entity_id
_entity_poly.type
_entity_poly.pdbx_seq_one_letter_code
_entity_poly.pdbx_strand_id
1 'polypeptide(L)'
;MNNNSLDPVISIGTLAKKVGLSVSAIRKYEEQGLIISHRSASGHRLFSYEDIERLRTIQHLIRNLGFNIEGIRRIEAILPCWDLLPCSEEVRNNCLAFKGSTKPCWMIKDAHCTRQGNECRKCHVYRFGTLHTEGIKVLLHSTGDNNKKRKIINKALED
;
A
#
# COMPACT_ATOMS: atom_id res chain seq x y z
N MET A 1 12.15 -23.39 1.56
CA MET A 1 10.78 -22.85 1.75
C MET A 1 10.65 -21.65 0.82
N ASN A 2 9.87 -21.76 -0.26
CA ASN A 2 9.58 -20.63 -1.14
C ASN A 2 8.64 -19.68 -0.39
N ASN A 3 9.18 -18.81 0.46
CA ASN A 3 8.38 -17.76 1.10
C ASN A 3 8.17 -16.66 0.07
N ASN A 4 7.00 -16.66 -0.56
CA ASN A 4 6.53 -15.49 -1.30
C ASN A 4 6.46 -14.31 -0.31
N SER A 5 7.08 -13.17 -0.64
CA SER A 5 7.17 -11.99 0.24
C SER A 5 5.80 -11.42 0.64
N LEU A 6 4.75 -11.82 -0.07
CA LEU A 6 3.36 -11.42 0.13
C LEU A 6 2.57 -12.34 1.07
N ASP A 7 3.07 -13.54 1.36
CA ASP A 7 2.37 -14.51 2.18
C ASP A 7 2.33 -14.05 3.65
N PRO A 8 1.14 -13.92 4.26
CA PRO A 8 1.02 -13.42 5.61
C PRO A 8 1.32 -14.53 6.63
N VAL A 9 2.57 -14.61 7.07
CA VAL A 9 3.05 -15.64 8.01
C VAL A 9 3.62 -15.06 9.31
N ILE A 10 3.73 -13.74 9.43
CA ILE A 10 4.38 -13.04 10.54
C ILE A 10 3.34 -12.51 11.52
N SER A 11 3.42 -12.93 12.78
CA SER A 11 2.55 -12.39 13.84
C SER A 11 2.88 -10.93 14.18
N ILE A 12 1.88 -10.18 14.68
CA ILE A 12 2.07 -8.76 15.03
C ILE A 12 3.21 -8.51 16.04
N GLY A 13 3.42 -9.42 17.00
CA GLY A 13 4.49 -9.32 17.98
C GLY A 13 5.87 -9.54 17.35
N THR A 14 5.97 -10.46 16.40
CA THR A 14 7.21 -10.69 15.64
C THR A 14 7.49 -9.51 14.72
N LEU A 15 6.46 -8.97 14.06
CA LEU A 15 6.57 -7.79 13.22
C LEU A 15 7.08 -6.59 14.01
N ALA A 16 6.45 -6.30 15.16
CA ALA A 16 6.85 -5.24 16.09
C ALA A 16 8.35 -5.29 16.42
N LYS A 17 8.87 -6.46 16.78
CA LYS A 17 10.31 -6.67 17.05
C LYS A 17 11.17 -6.41 15.81
N LYS A 18 10.76 -6.89 14.63
CA LYS A 18 11.52 -6.74 13.38
C LYS A 18 11.65 -5.30 12.91
N VAL A 19 10.64 -4.46 13.13
CA VAL A 19 10.64 -3.06 12.68
C VAL A 19 10.92 -2.04 13.77
N GLY A 20 11.18 -2.49 15.01
CA GLY A 20 11.46 -1.60 16.14
C GLY A 20 10.26 -0.75 16.58
N LEU A 21 9.04 -1.25 16.41
CA LEU A 21 7.79 -0.56 16.80
C LEU A 21 7.10 -1.28 17.96
N SER A 22 6.27 -0.55 18.70
CA SER A 22 5.33 -1.18 19.62
C SER A 22 4.16 -1.81 18.86
N VAL A 23 3.56 -2.86 19.42
CA VAL A 23 2.33 -3.47 18.87
C VAL A 23 1.21 -2.43 18.75
N SER A 24 1.11 -1.51 19.72
CA SER A 24 0.11 -0.43 19.69
C SER A 24 0.34 0.56 18.53
N ALA A 25 1.59 0.86 18.17
CA ALA A 25 1.89 1.68 17.01
C ALA A 25 1.46 1.00 15.70
N ILE A 26 1.72 -0.30 15.54
CA ILE A 26 1.28 -1.06 14.36
C ILE A 26 -0.25 -1.09 14.28
N ARG A 27 -0.95 -1.32 15.40
CA ARG A 27 -2.42 -1.26 15.45
C ARG A 27 -2.95 0.11 15.04
N LYS A 28 -2.30 1.19 15.50
CA LYS A 28 -2.65 2.55 15.09
C LYS A 28 -2.47 2.75 13.58
N TYR A 29 -1.36 2.28 13.00
CA TYR A 29 -1.17 2.38 11.55
C TYR A 29 -2.19 1.54 10.77
N GLU A 30 -2.55 0.37 11.26
CA GLU A 30 -3.58 -0.49 10.68
C GLU A 30 -4.96 0.19 10.71
N GLU A 31 -5.36 0.73 11.87
CA GLU A 31 -6.62 1.46 12.04
C GLU A 31 -6.72 2.68 11.12
N GLN A 32 -5.60 3.37 10.91
CA GLN A 32 -5.51 4.53 10.01
C GLN A 32 -5.38 4.12 8.52
N GLY A 33 -5.44 2.81 8.24
CA GLY A 33 -5.40 2.23 6.89
C GLY A 33 -4.05 2.34 6.19
N LEU A 34 -2.98 2.61 6.93
CA LEU A 34 -1.62 2.61 6.41
C LEU A 34 -1.06 1.19 6.29
N ILE A 35 -1.66 0.17 6.89
CA ILE A 35 -1.28 -1.24 6.69
C ILE A 35 -2.51 -2.14 6.82
N ILE A 36 -2.53 -3.26 6.11
CA ILE A 36 -3.63 -4.22 6.11
C ILE A 36 -3.11 -5.56 6.61
N SER A 37 -3.71 -6.08 7.70
CA SER A 37 -3.42 -7.44 8.16
C SER A 37 -4.27 -8.49 7.44
N HIS A 38 -3.75 -9.70 7.39
CA HIS A 38 -4.54 -10.90 7.18
C HIS A 38 -4.98 -11.47 8.53
N ARG A 39 -6.14 -12.12 8.59
CA ARG A 39 -6.61 -12.83 9.78
C ARG A 39 -6.51 -14.32 9.54
N SER A 40 -5.77 -15.02 10.40
CA SER A 40 -5.72 -16.48 10.40
C SER A 40 -7.09 -17.08 10.70
N ALA A 41 -7.26 -18.38 10.46
CA ALA A 41 -8.46 -19.12 10.86
C ALA A 41 -8.78 -18.99 12.37
N SER A 42 -7.74 -18.85 13.20
CA SER A 42 -7.83 -18.59 14.64
C SER A 42 -8.02 -17.11 15.02
N GLY A 43 -8.17 -16.20 14.04
CA GLY A 43 -8.44 -14.77 14.26
C GLY A 43 -7.21 -13.91 14.57
N HIS A 44 -6.00 -14.47 14.55
CA HIS A 44 -4.77 -13.71 14.79
C HIS A 44 -4.38 -12.88 13.57
N ARG A 45 -3.80 -11.71 13.81
CA ARG A 45 -3.24 -10.86 12.75
C ARG A 45 -1.93 -11.42 12.25
N LEU A 46 -1.86 -11.61 10.94
CA LEU A 46 -0.70 -12.03 10.20
C LEU A 46 -0.34 -10.97 9.15
N PHE A 47 0.96 -10.82 8.94
CA PHE A 47 1.58 -9.88 8.04
C PHE A 47 2.64 -10.60 7.21
N SER A 48 3.01 -10.03 6.07
CA SER A 48 4.04 -10.61 5.21
C SER A 48 5.37 -9.87 5.33
N TYR A 49 6.37 -10.31 4.58
CA TYR A 49 7.66 -9.63 4.53
C TYR A 49 7.53 -8.24 3.90
N GLU A 50 6.67 -8.08 2.89
CA GLU A 50 6.35 -6.77 2.30
C GLU A 50 5.82 -5.75 3.34
N ASP A 51 5.05 -6.22 4.32
CA ASP A 51 4.51 -5.36 5.37
C ASP A 51 5.62 -4.81 6.29
N ILE A 52 6.78 -5.48 6.36
CA ILE A 52 7.97 -4.97 7.06
C ILE A 52 8.50 -3.72 6.35
N GLU A 53 8.69 -3.80 5.03
CA GLU A 53 9.20 -2.68 4.23
C GLU A 53 8.21 -1.52 4.23
N ARG A 54 6.91 -1.81 4.11
CA ARG A 54 5.85 -0.80 4.27
C ARG A 54 5.97 -0.03 5.59
N LEU A 55 6.15 -0.75 6.71
CA LEU A 55 6.31 -0.11 8.02
C LEU A 55 7.62 0.67 8.15
N ARG A 56 8.71 0.22 7.52
CA ARG A 56 9.97 0.99 7.46
C ARG A 56 9.79 2.29 6.69
N THR A 57 9.11 2.26 5.54
CA THR A 57 8.83 3.49 4.79
C THR A 57 7.93 4.44 5.57
N ILE A 58 6.87 3.95 6.20
CA ILE A 58 6.01 4.78 7.06
C ILE A 58 6.84 5.43 8.18
N GLN A 59 7.74 4.67 8.82
CA GLN A 59 8.64 5.22 9.83
C GLN A 59 9.59 6.27 9.26
N HIS A 60 10.16 6.04 8.08
CA HIS A 60 11.04 7.00 7.42
C HIS A 60 10.31 8.31 7.09
N LEU A 61 9.11 8.21 6.49
CA LEU A 61 8.27 9.36 6.17
C LEU A 61 7.97 10.19 7.43
N ILE A 62 7.65 9.54 8.55
CA ILE A 62 7.34 10.22 9.81
C ILE A 62 8.58 10.83 10.45
N ARG A 63 9.65 10.04 10.63
CA ARG A 63 10.81 10.42 11.46
C ARG A 63 11.81 11.29 10.72
N ASN A 64 12.02 11.03 9.43
CA ASN A 64 13.06 11.68 8.64
C ASN A 64 12.51 12.79 7.75
N LEU A 65 11.27 12.64 7.25
CA LEU A 65 10.67 13.59 6.30
C LEU A 65 9.56 14.44 6.91
N GLY A 66 9.24 14.26 8.20
CA GLY A 66 8.33 15.12 8.96
C GLY A 66 6.84 14.95 8.59
N PHE A 67 6.46 13.89 7.88
CA PHE A 67 5.06 13.61 7.61
C PHE A 67 4.32 13.16 8.86
N ASN A 68 3.04 13.51 8.95
CA ASN A 68 2.12 12.86 9.88
C ASN A 68 1.32 11.76 9.16
N ILE A 69 0.62 10.92 9.93
CA ILE A 69 -0.20 9.82 9.42
C ILE A 69 -1.20 10.29 8.37
N GLU A 70 -1.86 11.43 8.62
CA GLU A 70 -2.85 11.99 7.71
C GLU A 70 -2.23 12.39 6.37
N GLY A 71 -1.06 13.02 6.38
CA GLY A 71 -0.32 13.41 5.18
C GLY A 71 0.06 12.20 4.34
N ILE A 72 0.59 11.15 4.95
CA ILE A 72 0.91 9.89 4.25
C ILE A 72 -0.36 9.32 3.60
N ARG A 73 -1.46 9.25 4.36
CA ARG A 73 -2.74 8.73 3.89
C ARG A 73 -3.31 9.52 2.72
N ARG A 74 -3.14 10.85 2.70
CA ARG A 74 -3.55 11.73 1.60
C ARG A 74 -2.70 11.54 0.35
N ILE A 75 -1.40 11.33 0.51
CA ILE A 75 -0.52 10.98 -0.60
C ILE A 75 -0.92 9.64 -1.20
N GLU A 76 -1.21 8.64 -0.37
CA GLU A 76 -1.67 7.34 -0.84
C GLU A 76 -3.05 7.41 -1.53
N ALA A 77 -3.90 8.36 -1.13
CA ALA A 77 -5.20 8.59 -1.73
C ALA A 77 -5.15 9.14 -3.17
N ILE A 78 -4.04 9.78 -3.56
CA ILE A 78 -3.88 10.36 -4.90
C ILE A 78 -3.06 9.47 -5.85
N LEU A 79 -2.71 8.25 -5.43
CA LEU A 79 -1.97 7.33 -6.29
C LEU A 79 -2.77 7.03 -7.57
N PRO A 80 -2.21 7.26 -8.78
CA PRO A 80 -2.90 7.04 -10.06
C PRO A 80 -3.07 5.55 -10.36
N CYS A 81 -4.09 4.95 -9.74
CA CYS A 81 -4.40 3.54 -9.89
C CYS A 81 -4.67 3.15 -11.36
N TRP A 82 -5.17 4.06 -12.19
CA TRP A 82 -5.45 3.83 -13.61
C TRP A 82 -4.19 3.65 -14.47
N ASP A 83 -3.05 4.22 -14.06
CA ASP A 83 -1.77 4.01 -14.74
C ASP A 83 -1.19 2.63 -14.37
N LEU A 84 -1.30 2.29 -13.08
CA LEU A 84 -0.81 1.04 -12.51
C LEU A 84 -1.64 -0.17 -12.95
N LEU A 85 -2.96 -0.04 -12.85
CA LEU A 85 -3.98 -1.04 -13.16
C LEU A 85 -4.90 -0.44 -14.24
N PRO A 86 -4.66 -0.73 -15.53
CA PRO A 86 -5.34 -0.06 -16.62
C PRO A 86 -6.82 -0.49 -16.68
N CYS A 87 -7.68 0.22 -15.97
CA CYS A 87 -9.13 0.09 -16.04
C CYS A 87 -9.68 0.89 -17.23
N SER A 88 -10.83 0.47 -17.75
CA SER A 88 -11.52 1.26 -18.77
C SER A 88 -11.95 2.60 -18.19
N GLU A 89 -12.12 3.60 -19.06
CA GLU A 89 -12.59 4.92 -18.66
C GLU A 89 -13.96 4.85 -17.97
N GLU A 90 -14.87 4.02 -18.47
CA GLU A 90 -16.18 3.78 -17.86
C GLU A 90 -16.06 3.30 -16.40
N VAL A 91 -15.20 2.31 -16.15
CA VAL A 91 -14.95 1.80 -14.79
C VAL A 91 -14.31 2.88 -13.91
N ARG A 92 -13.33 3.62 -14.45
CA ARG A 92 -12.64 4.70 -13.74
C ARG A 92 -13.61 5.81 -13.32
N ASN A 93 -14.49 6.21 -14.24
CA ASN A 93 -15.50 7.25 -14.01
C ASN A 93 -16.60 6.81 -13.03
N ASN A 94 -16.65 5.53 -12.66
CA ASN A 94 -17.55 5.03 -11.62
C ASN A 94 -16.81 4.66 -10.32
N CYS A 95 -15.49 4.81 -10.26
CA CYS A 95 -14.70 4.44 -9.09
C CYS A 95 -14.74 5.52 -8.00
N LEU A 96 -15.17 5.16 -6.79
CA LEU A 96 -15.18 6.05 -5.63
C LEU A 96 -13.78 6.54 -5.23
N ALA A 97 -12.76 5.70 -5.42
CA ALA A 97 -11.36 6.08 -5.15
C ALA A 97 -10.80 7.05 -6.19
N PHE A 98 -11.33 7.03 -7.41
CA PHE A 98 -10.94 8.00 -8.44
C PHE A 98 -11.60 9.35 -8.21
N LYS A 99 -12.89 9.34 -7.85
CA LYS A 99 -13.65 10.56 -7.55
C LYS A 99 -13.29 11.19 -6.22
N GLY A 100 -12.93 10.39 -5.22
CA GLY A 100 -12.57 10.83 -3.88
C GLY A 100 -11.07 10.93 -3.68
N SER A 101 -10.60 12.00 -3.04
CA SER A 101 -9.16 12.25 -2.80
C SER A 101 -8.75 12.11 -1.33
N THR A 102 -9.67 11.69 -0.47
CA THR A 102 -9.44 11.75 0.98
C THR A 102 -8.90 10.47 1.55
N LYS A 103 -9.19 9.30 0.96
CA LYS A 103 -8.81 7.97 1.44
C LYS A 103 -8.26 7.13 0.27
N PRO A 104 -7.20 6.32 0.49
CA PRO A 104 -6.77 5.36 -0.51
C PRO A 104 -7.84 4.31 -0.77
N CYS A 105 -7.79 3.70 -1.96
CA CYS A 105 -8.86 2.84 -2.46
C CYS A 105 -9.20 1.67 -1.53
N TRP A 106 -8.19 1.10 -0.84
CA TRP A 106 -8.36 -0.02 0.08
C TRP A 106 -9.04 0.34 1.42
N MET A 107 -9.29 1.63 1.68
CA MET A 107 -10.04 2.09 2.85
C MET A 107 -11.50 2.46 2.55
N ILE A 108 -11.89 2.47 1.27
CA ILE A 108 -13.23 2.86 0.87
C ILE A 108 -14.14 1.63 0.95
N LYS A 109 -15.21 1.73 1.75
CA LYS A 109 -16.22 0.68 1.84
C LYS A 109 -16.87 0.48 0.46
N ASP A 110 -17.08 -0.77 0.08
CA ASP A 110 -17.69 -1.17 -1.19
C ASP A 110 -16.90 -0.75 -2.45
N ALA A 111 -15.68 -0.23 -2.28
CA ALA A 111 -14.78 0.00 -3.40
C ALA A 111 -14.20 -1.33 -3.88
N HIS A 112 -14.90 -1.95 -4.83
CA HIS A 112 -14.41 -3.14 -5.50
C HIS A 112 -13.61 -2.73 -6.74
N CYS A 113 -12.29 -2.93 -6.68
CA CYS A 113 -11.48 -2.88 -7.89
C CYS A 113 -11.89 -4.05 -8.79
N THR A 114 -12.49 -3.76 -9.94
CA THR A 114 -12.96 -4.76 -10.92
C THR A 114 -11.87 -5.71 -11.40
N ARG A 115 -10.58 -5.34 -11.22
CA ARG A 115 -9.42 -6.13 -11.61
C ARG A 115 -8.92 -7.11 -10.56
N GLN A 116 -9.23 -6.93 -9.27
CA GLN A 116 -8.55 -7.69 -8.19
C GLN A 116 -9.48 -8.26 -7.10
N GLY A 117 -10.79 -8.03 -7.16
CA GLY A 117 -11.75 -8.75 -6.30
C GLY A 117 -11.48 -8.62 -4.79
N ASN A 118 -10.86 -7.52 -4.34
CA ASN A 118 -10.49 -7.19 -2.95
C ASN A 118 -9.18 -7.78 -2.40
N GLU A 119 -8.28 -8.32 -3.23
CA GLU A 119 -6.94 -8.74 -2.77
C GLU A 119 -5.96 -7.57 -2.60
N CYS A 120 -6.32 -6.54 -1.82
CA CYS A 120 -5.56 -5.29 -1.72
C CYS A 120 -4.10 -5.48 -1.30
N ARG A 121 -3.79 -6.48 -0.45
CA ARG A 121 -2.39 -6.79 -0.05
C ARG A 121 -1.49 -7.20 -1.21
N LYS A 122 -2.07 -7.76 -2.28
CA LYS A 122 -1.34 -8.14 -3.51
C LYS A 122 -1.41 -7.04 -4.58
N CYS A 123 -2.17 -5.97 -4.34
CA CYS A 123 -2.40 -4.90 -5.29
C CYS A 123 -1.16 -4.01 -5.47
N HIS A 124 -0.75 -3.78 -6.72
CA HIS A 124 0.33 -2.83 -7.03
C HIS A 124 0.08 -1.44 -6.46
N VAL A 125 -1.17 -0.94 -6.42
CA VAL A 125 -1.46 0.40 -5.87
C VAL A 125 -1.17 0.46 -4.38
N TYR A 126 -1.59 -0.56 -3.62
CA TYR A 126 -1.31 -0.66 -2.18
C TYR A 126 0.18 -0.83 -1.91
N ARG A 127 0.81 -1.74 -2.65
CA ARG A 127 2.24 -2.00 -2.54
C ARG A 127 3.08 -0.77 -2.91
N PHE A 128 2.62 0.03 -3.86
CA PHE A 128 3.32 1.26 -4.26
C PHE A 128 3.35 2.34 -3.19
N GLY A 129 2.35 2.40 -2.29
CA GLY A 129 2.36 3.34 -1.17
C GLY A 129 3.58 3.17 -0.23
N THR A 130 4.34 2.08 -0.39
CA THR A 130 5.60 1.84 0.32
C THR A 130 6.82 2.52 -0.28
N LEU A 131 6.69 3.19 -1.43
CA LEU A 131 7.82 3.89 -2.03
C LEU A 131 8.07 5.25 -1.37
N HIS A 132 9.34 5.64 -1.34
CA HIS A 132 9.74 6.99 -0.91
C HIS A 132 9.29 8.06 -1.90
N THR A 133 9.48 9.32 -1.51
CA THR A 133 9.06 10.50 -2.27
C THR A 133 9.49 10.47 -3.74
N GLU A 134 10.67 9.95 -4.04
CA GLU A 134 11.23 9.84 -5.39
C GLU A 134 10.43 8.85 -6.26
N GLY A 135 10.02 7.71 -5.69
CA GLY A 135 9.16 6.75 -6.39
C GLY A 135 7.79 7.34 -6.70
N ILE A 136 7.20 8.05 -5.74
CA ILE A 136 5.91 8.74 -5.94
C ILE A 136 6.02 9.84 -6.99
N LYS A 137 7.09 10.64 -6.97
CA LYS A 137 7.36 11.66 -8.00
C LYS A 137 7.43 11.06 -9.40
N VAL A 138 8.11 9.92 -9.56
CA VAL A 138 8.16 9.22 -10.86
C VAL A 138 6.74 8.92 -11.32
N LEU A 139 5.87 8.41 -10.46
CA LEU A 139 4.49 8.06 -10.82
C LEU A 139 3.67 9.29 -11.26
N LEU A 140 3.79 10.41 -10.52
CA LEU A 140 3.03 11.64 -10.77
C LEU A 140 3.53 12.43 -12.00
N HIS A 141 4.83 12.39 -12.28
CA HIS A 141 5.44 13.22 -13.34
C HIS A 141 5.75 12.47 -14.63
N SER A 142 5.80 11.13 -14.62
CA SER A 142 6.07 10.39 -15.86
C SER A 142 4.85 10.45 -16.79
N THR A 143 5.00 11.11 -17.93
CA THR A 143 3.94 11.19 -18.94
C THR A 143 4.04 10.03 -19.93
N GLY A 144 2.93 9.30 -20.12
CA GLY A 144 2.62 8.57 -21.38
C GLY A 144 3.08 7.12 -21.55
N ASP A 145 4.17 6.65 -20.92
CA ASP A 145 4.64 5.25 -21.11
C ASP A 145 4.37 4.35 -19.90
N ASN A 146 3.16 3.78 -19.88
CA ASN A 146 2.70 2.90 -18.82
C ASN A 146 3.54 1.61 -18.69
N ASN A 147 4.17 1.14 -19.77
CA ASN A 147 4.99 -0.07 -19.73
C ASN A 147 6.34 0.20 -19.06
N LYS A 148 6.95 1.34 -19.36
CA LYS A 148 8.18 1.79 -18.69
C LYS A 148 7.93 2.10 -17.21
N LYS A 149 6.79 2.74 -16.87
CA LYS A 149 6.37 2.90 -15.47
C LYS A 149 6.31 1.55 -14.77
N ARG A 150 5.52 0.60 -15.26
CA ARG A 150 5.40 -0.72 -14.62
C ARG A 150 6.73 -1.43 -14.42
N LYS A 151 7.67 -1.33 -15.36
CA LYS A 151 9.02 -1.89 -15.19
C LYS A 151 9.80 -1.25 -14.04
N ILE A 152 9.81 0.09 -13.97
CA ILE A 152 10.49 0.82 -12.89
C ILE A 152 9.86 0.49 -11.54
N ILE A 153 8.53 0.38 -11.52
CA ILE A 153 7.76 0.10 -10.32
C ILE A 153 7.97 -1.33 -9.85
N ASN A 154 7.94 -2.31 -10.76
CA ASN A 154 8.21 -3.69 -10.42
C ASN A 154 9.62 -3.85 -9.88
N LYS A 155 10.62 -3.20 -10.50
CA LYS A 155 11.98 -3.17 -9.97
C LYS A 155 12.03 -2.58 -8.54
N ALA A 156 11.37 -1.43 -8.32
CA ALA A 156 11.33 -0.79 -7.00
C ALA A 156 10.53 -1.58 -5.93
N LEU A 157 9.72 -2.57 -6.34
CA LEU A 157 8.96 -3.46 -5.44
C LEU A 157 9.62 -4.85 -5.29
N GLU A 158 10.71 -5.10 -6.03
CA GLU A 158 11.50 -6.35 -6.00
C GLU A 158 12.83 -6.16 -5.25
N ASP A 159 13.35 -4.92 -5.19
CA ASP A 159 14.54 -4.48 -4.42
C ASP A 159 14.19 -4.16 -2.95
#